data_AF-A0A1I1PFP2-F1
#
_entry.id   AF-A0A1I1PFP2-F1
#
_cell.length_a   1.000
_cell.length_b   1.000
_cell.length_c   1.000
_cell.angle_alpha   90.00
_cell.angle_beta   90.00
_cell.angle_gamma   90.00
#
_symmetry.space_group_name_H-M   'P 1'
#
loop_
_entity.id
_entity.type
_entity.pdbx_description
1 polymer ?
#
loop_
_entity_poly.entity_id
_entity_poly.type
_entity_poly.pdbx_seq_one_letter_code
_entity_poly.pdbx_strand_id
1 'polypeptide(L)'
;MFPLLEPISAAIKAVYAAQFTAMAALTKTAVEGAAKAASLNLDTMKDSLAESANASQQMMSAVTPQEWLLLRSAQVRPTVERAFHYSHHMADIVSCTQAELARGTAAHAAETAGRMKSLMTDGK
;
A
#
# COMPACT_ATOMS: atom_id res chain seq x y z
N MET A 1 -28.95 -27.70 -32.57
CA MET A 1 -28.05 -26.89 -31.72
C MET A 1 -27.43 -27.83 -30.69
N PHE A 2 -26.14 -27.67 -30.37
CA PHE A 2 -25.45 -28.51 -29.37
C PHE A 2 -25.56 -27.84 -27.99
N PRO A 3 -26.53 -28.22 -27.13
CA PRO A 3 -26.78 -27.57 -25.84
C PRO A 3 -25.61 -27.71 -24.84
N LEU A 4 -24.62 -28.57 -25.12
CA LEU A 4 -23.41 -28.69 -24.31
C LEU A 4 -22.37 -27.58 -24.55
N LEU A 5 -22.37 -26.92 -25.73
CA LEU A 5 -21.32 -25.96 -26.09
C LEU A 5 -21.49 -24.59 -25.43
N GLU A 6 -22.73 -24.16 -25.20
CA GLU A 6 -23.06 -22.87 -24.57
C GLU A 6 -22.59 -22.77 -23.11
N PRO A 7 -22.86 -23.74 -22.22
CA PRO A 7 -22.38 -23.68 -20.84
C PRO A 7 -20.84 -23.77 -20.74
N ILE A 8 -20.19 -24.54 -21.63
CA ILE A 8 -18.71 -24.60 -21.69
C ILE A 8 -18.13 -23.25 -22.11
N SER A 9 -18.72 -22.60 -23.13
CA SER A 9 -18.31 -21.27 -23.58
C SER A 9 -18.49 -20.19 -22.50
N ALA A 10 -19.61 -20.23 -21.76
CA ALA A 10 -19.86 -19.34 -20.64
C ALA A 10 -18.86 -19.54 -19.49
N ALA A 11 -18.54 -20.79 -19.16
CA ALA A 11 -17.54 -21.12 -18.15
C ALA A 11 -16.14 -20.62 -18.54
N ILE A 12 -15.71 -20.82 -19.79
CA ILE A 12 -14.43 -20.32 -20.30
C ILE A 12 -14.38 -18.78 -20.22
N LYS A 13 -15.43 -18.08 -20.64
CA LYS A 13 -15.51 -16.61 -20.53
C LYS A 13 -15.43 -16.14 -19.08
N ALA A 14 -16.09 -16.83 -18.16
CA ALA A 14 -16.05 -16.49 -16.73
C ALA A 14 -14.64 -16.65 -16.15
N VAL A 15 -13.91 -17.70 -16.54
CA VAL A 15 -12.51 -17.91 -16.14
C VAL A 15 -11.61 -16.78 -16.67
N TYR A 16 -11.69 -16.43 -17.97
CA TYR A 16 -10.88 -15.34 -18.51
C TYR A 16 -11.19 -13.98 -17.87
N ALA A 17 -12.47 -13.68 -17.64
CA ALA A 17 -12.86 -12.46 -16.94
C ALA A 17 -12.32 -12.41 -15.50
N ALA A 18 -12.39 -13.53 -14.78
CA ALA A 18 -11.85 -13.63 -13.43
C ALA A 18 -10.33 -13.40 -13.40
N GLN A 19 -9.59 -13.98 -14.34
CA GLN A 19 -8.14 -13.76 -14.46
C GLN A 19 -7.81 -12.29 -14.73
N PHE A 20 -8.54 -11.63 -15.63
CA PHE A 20 -8.30 -10.24 -15.98
C PHE A 20 -8.58 -9.28 -14.81
N THR A 21 -9.70 -9.48 -14.12
CA THR A 21 -10.05 -8.66 -12.97
C THR A 21 -9.10 -8.91 -11.78
N ALA A 22 -8.60 -10.13 -11.59
CA ALA A 22 -7.59 -10.43 -10.58
C ALA A 22 -6.27 -9.70 -10.88
N MET A 23 -5.82 -9.70 -12.15
CA MET A 23 -4.63 -8.95 -12.57
C MET A 23 -4.82 -7.44 -12.41
N ALA A 24 -6.00 -6.91 -12.75
CA ALA A 24 -6.31 -5.50 -12.58
C ALA A 24 -6.32 -5.09 -11.10
N ALA A 25 -6.89 -5.91 -10.22
CA ALA A 25 -6.92 -5.68 -8.77
C ALA A 25 -5.51 -5.71 -8.16
N LEU A 26 -4.67 -6.67 -8.56
CA LEU A 26 -3.25 -6.75 -8.19
C LEU A 26 -2.50 -5.48 -8.60
N THR A 27 -2.63 -5.10 -9.86
CA THR A 27 -1.94 -3.93 -10.43
C THR A 27 -2.37 -2.65 -9.72
N LYS A 28 -3.69 -2.46 -9.53
CA LYS A 28 -4.24 -1.31 -8.80
C LYS A 28 -3.69 -1.25 -7.38
N THR A 29 -3.76 -2.35 -6.64
CA THR A 29 -3.31 -2.43 -5.24
C THR A 29 -1.80 -2.14 -5.13
N ALA A 30 -0.99 -2.68 -6.05
CA ALA A 30 0.44 -2.42 -6.09
C ALA A 30 0.77 -0.95 -6.38
N VAL A 31 0.08 -0.33 -7.35
CA VAL A 31 0.27 1.09 -7.68
C VAL A 31 -0.16 1.98 -6.52
N GLU A 32 -1.28 1.68 -5.85
CA GLU A 32 -1.73 2.42 -4.68
C GLU A 32 -0.75 2.30 -3.50
N GLY A 33 -0.22 1.10 -3.25
CA GLY A 33 0.83 0.88 -2.25
C GLY A 33 2.11 1.67 -2.56
N ALA A 34 2.56 1.64 -3.82
CA ALA A 34 3.73 2.41 -4.27
C ALA A 34 3.50 3.93 -4.13
N ALA A 35 2.31 4.42 -4.48
CA ALA A 35 1.96 5.84 -4.34
C ALA A 35 1.97 6.26 -2.86
N LYS A 36 1.43 5.44 -1.95
CA LYS A 36 1.49 5.70 -0.49
C LYS A 36 2.94 5.74 0.02
N ALA A 37 3.78 4.81 -0.44
CA ALA A 37 5.19 4.79 -0.06
C ALA A 37 5.95 6.02 -0.57
N ALA A 38 5.69 6.42 -1.82
CA ALA A 38 6.25 7.65 -2.39
C ALA A 38 5.79 8.90 -1.62
N SER A 39 4.52 8.97 -1.24
CA SER A 39 3.99 10.06 -0.41
C SER A 39 4.69 10.12 0.94
N LEU A 40 4.84 8.98 1.63
CA LEU A 40 5.56 8.92 2.92
C LEU A 40 6.99 9.45 2.77
N ASN A 41 7.70 9.04 1.72
CA ASN A 41 9.07 9.52 1.47
C ASN A 41 9.11 11.03 1.24
N LEU A 42 8.19 11.58 0.44
CA LEU A 42 8.11 13.02 0.17
C LEU A 42 7.81 13.80 1.45
N ASP A 43 6.88 13.33 2.29
CA ASP A 43 6.54 14.00 3.54
C ASP A 43 7.71 13.90 4.54
N THR A 44 8.37 12.74 4.64
CA THR A 44 9.59 12.57 5.45
C THR A 44 10.71 13.50 4.99
N MET A 45 10.87 13.70 3.68
CA MET A 45 11.86 14.63 3.13
C MET A 45 11.53 16.09 3.46
N LYS A 46 10.26 16.50 3.35
CA LYS A 46 9.82 17.85 3.72
C LYS A 46 10.07 18.11 5.21
N ASP A 47 9.70 17.16 6.06
CA ASP A 47 9.91 17.26 7.50
C ASP A 47 11.39 17.35 7.85
N SER A 48 12.22 16.52 7.20
CA SER A 48 13.67 16.55 7.38
C SER A 48 14.29 17.88 6.93
N LEU A 49 13.80 18.49 5.85
CA LEU A 49 14.24 19.81 5.40
C LEU A 49 13.86 20.92 6.38
N ALA A 50 12.61 20.93 6.85
CA ALA A 50 12.13 21.91 7.82
C ALA A 50 12.92 21.81 9.14
N GLU A 51 13.19 20.58 9.59
CA GLU A 51 13.94 20.34 10.81
C GLU A 51 15.43 20.68 10.66
N SER A 52 16.03 20.43 9.50
CA SER A 52 17.41 20.85 9.20
C SER A 52 17.55 22.38 9.22
N ALA A 53 16.58 23.11 8.68
CA ALA A 53 16.56 24.57 8.74
C ALA A 53 16.46 25.06 10.19
N ASN A 54 15.56 24.48 10.99
CA ASN A 54 15.43 24.80 12.41
C ASN A 54 16.70 24.45 13.21
N ALA A 55 17.27 23.27 13.00
CA ALA A 55 18.51 22.83 13.65
C ALA A 55 19.68 23.77 13.30
N SER A 56 19.76 24.23 12.05
CA SER A 56 20.76 25.20 11.61
C SER A 56 20.57 26.56 12.30
N GLN A 57 19.34 27.05 12.43
CA GLN A 57 19.04 28.28 13.19
C GLN A 57 19.40 28.17 14.67
N GLN A 58 19.10 27.04 15.29
CA GLN A 58 19.45 26.77 16.69
C GLN A 58 20.98 26.71 16.89
N MET A 59 21.70 26.05 15.98
CA MET A 59 23.17 25.99 16.02
C MET A 59 23.80 27.38 15.83
N MET A 60 23.26 28.22 14.95
CA MET A 60 23.73 29.61 14.77
C MET A 60 23.44 30.51 15.97
N SER A 61 22.49 30.13 16.83
CA SER A 61 22.13 30.86 18.05
C SER A 61 22.98 30.44 19.27
N ALA A 62 23.74 29.35 19.16
CA ALA A 62 24.62 28.88 20.23
C ALA A 62 25.83 29.81 20.37
N VAL A 63 26.10 30.24 21.60
CA VAL A 63 27.18 31.19 21.89
C VAL A 63 28.42 30.47 22.38
N THR A 64 28.26 29.26 22.95
CA THR A 64 29.36 28.48 23.55
C THR A 64 29.49 27.08 22.96
N PRO A 65 30.70 26.48 22.99
CA PRO A 65 30.90 25.08 22.61
C PRO A 65 30.06 24.07 23.41
N GLN A 66 29.77 24.38 24.69
CA GLN A 66 28.95 23.53 25.55
C GLN A 66 27.49 23.51 25.11
N GLU A 67 26.92 24.67 24.77
CA GLU A 67 25.57 24.78 24.19
C GLU A 67 25.48 24.02 22.86
N TRP A 68 26.53 24.09 22.05
CA TRP A 68 26.58 23.37 20.77
C TRP A 68 26.54 21.83 20.95
N LEU A 69 27.28 21.31 21.93
CA LEU A 69 27.26 19.90 22.32
C LEU A 69 25.89 19.46 22.84
N LEU A 70 25.25 20.28 23.67
CA LEU A 70 23.90 20.03 24.17
C LEU A 70 22.89 19.98 23.02
N LEU A 71 22.91 20.95 22.10
CA LEU A 71 22.06 20.98 20.92
C LEU A 71 22.27 19.74 20.03
N ARG A 72 23.52 19.30 19.83
CA ARG A 72 23.80 18.06 19.08
C ARG A 72 23.25 16.81 19.78
N SER A 73 23.39 16.71 21.09
CA SER A 73 22.87 15.57 21.86
C SER A 73 21.34 15.51 21.83
N ALA A 74 20.68 16.66 21.86
CA ALA A 74 19.22 16.77 21.82
C ALA A 74 18.61 16.24 20.50
N GLN A 75 19.39 16.21 19.40
CA GLN A 75 18.93 15.73 18.10
C GLN A 75 18.90 14.19 17.98
N VAL A 76 19.53 13.45 18.90
CA VAL A 76 19.60 11.97 18.83
C VAL A 76 18.21 11.35 19.01
N ARG A 77 17.47 11.78 20.03
CA ARG A 77 16.13 11.27 20.34
C ARG A 77 15.12 11.44 19.19
N PRO A 78 14.90 12.65 18.64
CA PRO A 78 13.95 12.86 17.55
C PRO A 78 14.36 12.11 16.27
N THR A 79 15.65 11.86 16.05
CA THR A 79 16.11 11.03 14.92
C THR A 79 15.66 9.58 15.07
N VAL A 80 15.82 9.00 16.27
CA VAL A 80 15.40 7.62 16.56
C VAL A 80 13.88 7.48 16.48
N GLU A 81 13.13 8.41 17.08
CA GLU A 81 11.66 8.41 17.04
C GLU A 81 11.14 8.49 15.60
N ARG A 82 11.75 9.33 14.73
CA ARG A 82 11.39 9.40 13.30
C ARG A 82 11.72 8.12 12.54
N ALA A 83 12.90 7.54 12.76
CA ALA A 83 13.27 6.30 12.08
C ALA A 83 12.30 5.17 12.45
N PHE A 84 11.93 5.07 13.72
CA PHE A 84 10.91 4.13 14.19
C PHE A 84 9.55 4.40 13.53
N HIS A 85 9.08 5.65 13.54
CA HIS A 85 7.80 6.02 12.93
C HIS A 85 7.78 5.72 11.42
N TYR A 86 8.81 6.09 10.68
CA TYR A 86 8.95 5.77 9.25
C TYR A 86 8.86 4.26 9.01
N SER A 87 9.59 3.45 9.80
CA SER A 87 9.57 2.00 9.68
C SER A 87 8.18 1.41 9.95
N HIS A 88 7.46 1.95 10.92
CA HIS A 88 6.10 1.53 11.26
C HIS A 88 5.13 1.88 10.13
N HIS A 89 5.18 3.11 9.60
CA HIS A 89 4.33 3.52 8.47
C HIS A 89 4.59 2.71 7.21
N MET A 90 5.85 2.39 6.91
CA MET A 90 6.19 1.48 5.83
C MET A 90 5.60 0.07 6.05
N ALA A 91 5.72 -0.46 7.27
CA ALA A 91 5.11 -1.75 7.61
C ALA A 91 3.58 -1.72 7.47
N ASP A 92 2.93 -0.64 7.88
CA ASP A 92 1.48 -0.45 7.74
C ASP A 92 1.04 -0.37 6.27
N ILE A 93 1.79 0.33 5.43
CA ILE A 93 1.53 0.38 3.98
C ILE A 93 1.60 -1.02 3.37
N VAL A 94 2.64 -1.78 3.71
CA VAL A 94 2.80 -3.17 3.24
C VAL A 94 1.65 -4.04 3.74
N SER A 95 1.31 -3.97 5.02
CA SER A 95 0.22 -4.74 5.63
C SER A 95 -1.13 -4.42 4.99
N CYS A 96 -1.45 -3.13 4.81
CA CYS A 96 -2.67 -2.69 4.16
C CYS A 96 -2.74 -3.16 2.70
N THR A 97 -1.62 -3.10 1.97
CA THR A 97 -1.53 -3.56 0.58
C THR A 97 -1.80 -5.07 0.49
N GLN A 98 -1.23 -5.87 1.39
CA GLN A 98 -1.53 -7.32 1.48
C GLN A 98 -3.00 -7.58 1.82
N ALA A 99 -3.58 -6.80 2.74
CA ALA A 99 -4.96 -6.95 3.13
C ALA A 99 -5.94 -6.60 1.99
N GLU A 100 -5.67 -5.54 1.22
CA GLU A 100 -6.46 -5.20 0.02
C GLU A 100 -6.37 -6.28 -1.05
N LEU A 101 -5.18 -6.85 -1.25
CA LEU A 101 -5.00 -7.95 -2.18
C LEU A 101 -5.82 -9.17 -1.76
N ALA A 102 -5.75 -9.57 -0.49
CA ALA A 102 -6.51 -10.70 0.04
C ALA A 102 -8.03 -10.48 -0.09
N ARG A 103 -8.51 -9.26 0.17
CA ARG A 103 -9.91 -8.87 -0.04
C ARG A 103 -10.31 -9.01 -1.52
N GLY A 104 -9.48 -8.51 -2.43
CA GLY A 104 -9.70 -8.62 -3.87
C GLY A 104 -9.84 -10.06 -4.33
N THR A 105 -8.97 -10.97 -3.85
CA THR A 105 -9.05 -12.41 -4.15
C THR A 105 -10.30 -13.06 -3.58
N ALA A 106 -10.68 -12.74 -2.33
CA ALA A 106 -11.89 -13.27 -1.70
C ALA A 106 -13.17 -12.83 -2.42
N ALA A 107 -13.25 -11.55 -2.79
CA ALA A 107 -14.36 -11.02 -3.60
C ALA A 107 -14.46 -11.73 -4.95
N HIS A 108 -13.32 -12.01 -5.57
CA HIS A 108 -13.27 -12.75 -6.83
C HIS A 108 -13.82 -14.17 -6.73
N ALA A 109 -13.40 -14.92 -5.72
CA ALA A 109 -13.85 -16.28 -5.49
C ALA A 109 -15.37 -16.34 -5.27
N ALA A 110 -15.92 -15.39 -4.51
CA ALA A 110 -17.35 -15.26 -4.29
C ALA A 110 -18.13 -14.96 -5.59
N GLU A 111 -17.62 -14.07 -6.44
CA GLU A 111 -18.24 -13.74 -7.73
C GLU A 111 -18.25 -14.94 -8.67
N THR A 112 -17.13 -15.66 -8.79
CA THR A 112 -17.01 -16.85 -9.64
C THR A 112 -17.96 -17.97 -9.16
N ALA A 113 -18.03 -18.20 -7.85
CA ALA A 113 -18.96 -19.18 -7.28
C ALA A 113 -20.43 -18.80 -7.55
N GLY A 114 -20.78 -17.52 -7.43
CA GLY A 114 -22.10 -17.00 -7.74
C GLY A 114 -22.48 -17.21 -9.22
N ARG A 115 -21.57 -16.89 -10.14
CA ARG A 115 -21.78 -17.12 -11.58
C ARG A 115 -21.96 -18.60 -11.91
N MET A 116 -21.14 -19.49 -11.34
CA MET A 116 -21.28 -20.94 -11.56
C MET A 116 -22.63 -21.47 -11.05
N LYS A 117 -23.09 -20.98 -9.90
CA LYS A 117 -24.41 -21.31 -9.36
C LYS A 117 -25.54 -20.87 -10.30
N SER A 118 -25.46 -19.65 -10.85
CA SER A 118 -26.43 -19.13 -11.83
C SER A 118 -26.49 -20.01 -13.08
N LEU A 119 -25.33 -20.42 -13.61
CA LEU A 119 -25.25 -21.29 -14.80
C LEU A 119 -25.87 -22.68 -14.55
N MET A 120 -25.77 -23.22 -13.34
CA MET A 120 -26.41 -24.49 -12.97
C MET A 120 -27.92 -24.38 -12.78
N THR A 121 -28.44 -23.21 -12.39
CA THR A 121 -29.88 -22.98 -12.19
C THR A 121 -30.60 -22.57 -13.46
N ASP A 122 -29.95 -21.84 -14.37
CA ASP A 122 -30.53 -21.42 -15.66
C ASP A 122 -30.56 -22.54 -16.73
N GLY A 123 -29.84 -23.65 -16.49
CA GLY A 123 -29.78 -24.81 -17.39
C GLY A 123 -30.86 -25.89 -17.14
N LYS A 124 -31.86 -25.62 -16.29
CA LYS A 124 -33.04 -26.48 -16.05
C LYS A 124 -34.29 -25.85 -16.64
#